data_AF-A0A7V3AMC0-F1
#
_entry.id   AF-A0A7V3AMC0-F1
#
_cell.length_a   1.000
_cell.length_b   1.000
_cell.length_c   1.000
_cell.angle_alpha   90.00
_cell.angle_beta   90.00
_cell.angle_gamma   90.00
#
_symmetry.space_group_name_H-M   'P 1'
#
loop_
_entity.id
_entity.type
_entity.pdbx_description
1 polymer ?
#
loop_
_entity_poly.entity_id
_entity_poly.type
_entity_poly.pdbx_seq_one_letter_code
_entity_poly.pdbx_strand_id
1 'polypeptide(L)'
;APVVDYSNDYPNMTGRTLGWVNYRDLRSGSVVIQGRTVPTGSLSSYARARQIAGTLKSWIASGSFTLTEAVMKLPDTGSGVKIRTLEERTAHAA
;
A
#
# COMPACT_ATOMS: atom_id res chain seq x y z
N ALA A 1 1.51 1.23 8.43
CA ALA A 1 1.77 0.15 7.46
C ALA A 1 3.05 -0.57 7.85
N PRO A 2 3.10 -1.90 7.73
CA PRO A 2 4.31 -2.68 7.97
C PRO A 2 5.33 -2.42 6.85
N VAL A 3 6.61 -2.37 7.21
CA VAL A 3 7.73 -2.39 6.26
C VAL A 3 8.13 -3.84 6.05
N VAL A 4 8.13 -4.29 4.79
CA VAL A 4 8.34 -5.69 4.40
C VAL A 4 9.61 -5.81 3.58
N ASP A 5 10.41 -6.85 3.83
CA ASP A 5 11.53 -7.22 2.97
C ASP A 5 11.04 -8.03 1.76
N TYR A 6 11.20 -7.45 0.57
CA TYR A 6 10.84 -8.09 -0.69
C TYR A 6 11.90 -9.09 -1.20
N SER A 7 13.09 -9.12 -0.62
CA SER A 7 14.16 -10.02 -1.04
C SER A 7 14.04 -11.41 -0.41
N ASN A 8 13.78 -11.49 0.90
CA ASN A 8 13.74 -12.76 1.62
C ASN A 8 12.40 -13.03 2.32
N ASP A 9 11.89 -12.08 3.11
CA ASP A 9 10.72 -12.34 3.96
C ASP A 9 9.42 -12.50 3.15
N TYR A 10 9.22 -11.69 2.10
CA TYR A 10 8.06 -11.78 1.22
C TYR A 10 8.00 -13.11 0.43
N PRO A 11 9.02 -13.52 -0.34
CA PRO A 11 8.95 -14.77 -1.11
C PRO A 11 8.88 -16.02 -0.23
N ASN A 12 9.48 -16.00 0.96
CA ASN A 12 9.46 -17.14 1.89
C ASN A 12 8.32 -17.07 2.92
N MET A 13 7.43 -16.08 2.81
CA MET A 13 6.23 -15.93 3.63
C MET A 13 6.48 -15.95 5.14
N THR A 14 7.61 -15.39 5.59
CA THR A 14 8.03 -15.48 7.00
C THR A 14 7.13 -14.66 7.94
N GLY A 15 6.37 -13.71 7.39
CA GLY A 15 5.51 -12.79 8.15
C GLY A 15 6.29 -11.74 8.96
N ARG A 16 7.63 -11.71 8.83
CA ARG A 16 8.47 -10.77 9.56
C ARG A 16 8.24 -9.35 9.04
N THR A 17 8.09 -8.42 9.99
CA THR A 17 7.98 -6.98 9.72
C THR A 17 9.25 -6.28 10.18
N LEU A 18 9.86 -5.45 9.33
CA LEU A 18 11.08 -4.70 9.64
C LEU A 18 10.83 -3.47 10.53
N GLY A 19 9.58 -3.01 10.57
CA GLY A 19 9.12 -1.86 11.35
C GLY A 19 7.74 -1.40 10.90
N TRP A 20 7.22 -0.36 11.56
CA TRP A 20 5.93 0.24 11.22
C TRP A 20 6.11 1.72 10.94
N VAL A 21 5.51 2.17 9.84
CA VAL A 21 5.54 3.58 9.42
C VAL A 21 4.14 4.04 9.07
N ASN A 22 3.87 5.33 9.25
CA ASN A 22 2.65 5.96 8.73
C ASN A 22 2.99 6.82 7.50
N TYR A 23 1.96 7.31 6.81
CA TYR A 23 2.15 8.12 5.60
C TYR A 23 2.91 9.43 5.85
N ARG A 24 2.71 10.06 7.02
CA ARG A 24 3.43 11.28 7.41
C ARG A 24 4.92 11.01 7.53
N ASP A 25 5.31 9.88 8.14
CA ASP A 25 6.72 9.49 8.28
C ASP A 25 7.35 9.30 6.89
N LEU A 26 6.70 8.53 6.01
CA LEU A 26 7.15 8.34 4.62
C LEU A 26 7.25 9.66 3.85
N ARG A 27 6.35 10.61 4.13
CA ARG A 27 6.31 11.91 3.45
C ARG A 27 7.41 12.87 3.90
N SER A 28 8.02 12.64 5.06
CA SER A 28 9.10 13.46 5.60
C SER A 28 10.40 13.39 4.78
N GLY A 29 10.56 12.34 3.95
CA GLY A 29 11.74 12.12 3.11
C GLY A 29 12.74 11.11 3.70
N SER A 30 12.56 10.68 4.95
CA SER A 30 13.35 9.59 5.54
C SER A 30 12.62 8.90 6.69
N VAL A 31 12.96 7.65 6.96
CA VAL A 31 12.47 6.88 8.12
C VAL A 31 13.61 6.12 8.78
N VAL A 32 13.47 5.77 10.06
CA VAL A 32 14.42 4.90 10.76
C VAL A 32 13.91 3.47 10.74
N ILE A 33 14.70 2.56 10.16
CA ILE A 33 14.41 1.11 10.11
C ILE A 33 15.62 0.40 10.70
N GLN A 34 15.42 -0.41 11.75
CA GLN A 34 16.48 -1.16 12.42
C GLN A 34 17.69 -0.29 12.83
N GLY A 35 17.43 0.93 13.33
CA GLY A 35 18.47 1.88 13.75
C GLY A 35 19.21 2.58 12.59
N ARG A 36 18.81 2.35 11.34
CA ARG A 36 19.38 3.01 10.16
C ARG A 36 18.40 4.01 9.57
N THR A 37 18.88 5.19 9.21
CA THR A 37 18.11 6.18 8.47
C THR A 37 18.05 5.79 6.99
N VAL A 38 16.85 5.58 6.48
CA VAL A 38 16.57 5.16 5.10
C VAL A 38 15.80 6.29 4.39
N PRO A 39 16.24 6.78 3.22
CA PRO A 39 15.51 7.80 2.48
C PRO A 39 14.20 7.23 1.94
N THR A 40 13.17 8.08 1.88
CA THR A 40 11.87 7.72 1.32
C THR A 40 11.54 8.62 0.13
N GLY A 41 10.86 8.03 -0.85
CA GLY A 41 10.43 8.72 -2.06
C GLY A 41 9.05 8.25 -2.49
N SER A 42 8.34 9.10 -3.22
CA SER A 42 7.10 8.68 -3.89
C SER A 42 7.45 7.85 -5.11
N LEU A 43 6.71 6.75 -5.34
CA LEU A 43 6.84 5.91 -6.55
C LEU A 43 6.53 6.69 -7.84
N SER A 44 5.70 7.73 -7.74
CA SER A 44 5.30 8.61 -8.84
C SER A 44 5.45 10.08 -8.47
N SER A 45 5.39 10.95 -9.47
CA SER A 45 5.49 12.40 -9.27
C SER A 45 4.31 12.92 -8.43
N TYR A 46 4.60 13.34 -7.20
CA TYR A 46 3.58 13.91 -6.32
C TYR A 46 2.99 15.21 -6.88
N ALA A 47 3.79 16.06 -7.50
CA ALA A 47 3.33 17.31 -8.10
C ALA A 47 2.29 17.04 -9.20
N ARG A 48 2.58 16.09 -10.10
CA ARG A 48 1.65 15.69 -11.15
C ARG A 48 0.41 15.02 -10.58
N ALA A 49 0.56 14.16 -9.57
CA ALA A 49 -0.58 13.53 -8.89
C ALA A 49 -1.55 14.58 -8.31
N ARG A 50 -1.03 15.67 -7.73
CA ARG A 50 -1.85 16.79 -7.22
C ARG A 50 -2.57 17.55 -8.33
N GLN A 51 -1.92 17.76 -9.47
CA GLN A 51 -2.56 18.39 -10.64
C GLN A 51 -3.72 17.55 -11.15
N ILE A 52 -3.49 16.25 -11.36
CA ILE A 52 -4.52 15.30 -11.83
C ILE A 52 -5.69 15.24 -10.85
N ALA A 53 -5.40 15.16 -9.55
CA ALA A 53 -6.44 15.17 -8.52
C ALA A 53 -7.27 16.46 -8.54
N GLY A 54 -6.63 17.61 -8.79
CA GLY A 54 -7.31 18.89 -8.99
C GLY A 54 -8.24 18.88 -10.19
N THR A 55 -7.78 18.38 -11.34
CA THR A 55 -8.59 18.25 -12.56
C THR A 55 -9.82 17.38 -12.32
N LEU A 56 -9.64 16.20 -11.73
CA LEU A 56 -10.73 15.29 -11.42
C LEU A 56 -11.73 15.93 -10.45
N LYS A 57 -11.25 16.64 -9.43
CA LYS A 57 -12.10 17.38 -8.49
C LYS A 57 -12.98 18.41 -9.23
N SER A 58 -12.42 19.15 -10.18
CA SER A 58 -13.18 20.12 -10.97
C SER A 58 -14.28 19.45 -11.79
N TRP A 59 -13.99 18.32 -12.44
CA TRP A 59 -14.99 17.58 -13.22
C TRP A 59 -16.13 17.02 -12.36
N ILE A 60 -15.81 16.57 -11.13
CA ILE A 60 -16.82 16.13 -10.17
C ILE A 60 -17.69 17.31 -9.75
N ALA A 61 -17.08 18.44 -9.40
CA ALA A 61 -17.81 19.63 -8.95
C ALA A 61 -18.70 20.25 -10.04
N SER A 62 -18.30 20.16 -11.32
CA SER A 62 -19.10 20.64 -12.46
C SER A 62 -20.20 19.70 -12.90
N GLY A 63 -20.24 18.46 -12.39
CA GLY A 63 -21.18 17.43 -12.83
C GLY A 63 -20.84 16.78 -14.17
N SER A 64 -19.69 17.11 -14.78
CA SER A 64 -19.21 16.43 -16.00
C SER A 64 -18.62 15.05 -15.72
N PHE A 65 -18.37 14.74 -14.44
CA PHE A 65 -17.99 13.42 -13.96
C PHE A 65 -18.82 13.09 -12.71
N THR A 66 -19.67 12.06 -12.79
CA THR A 66 -20.55 11.68 -11.68
C THR A 66 -19.98 10.52 -10.87
N LEU A 67 -20.11 10.59 -9.55
CA LEU A 67 -19.78 9.48 -8.65
C LEU A 67 -21.03 8.63 -8.39
N THR A 68 -20.85 7.33 -8.23
CA THR A 68 -21.90 6.45 -7.71
C THR A 68 -22.05 6.65 -6.22
N GLU A 69 -23.18 6.23 -5.67
CA GLU A 69 -23.32 6.09 -4.22
C GLU A 69 -22.29 5.10 -3.67
N ALA A 70 -21.97 5.23 -2.38
CA ALA A 70 -21.03 4.34 -1.71
C ALA A 70 -21.61 2.91 -1.67
N VAL A 71 -20.93 1.97 -2.33
CA VAL A 71 -21.41 0.57 -2.43
C VAL A 71 -21.21 -0.17 -1.10
N MET A 72 -19.99 -0.13 -0.56
CA MET A 72 -19.66 -0.71 0.75
C MET A 72 -18.39 -0.10 1.34
N LYS A 73 -18.22 -0.22 2.66
CA LYS A 73 -16.96 0.13 3.31
C LYS A 73 -15.88 -0.91 2.95
N LEU A 74 -14.63 -0.45 2.83
CA LEU A 74 -13.49 -1.35 2.75
C LEU A 74 -13.39 -2.16 4.05
N PRO A 75 -12.97 -3.44 3.98
CA PRO A 75 -12.75 -4.25 5.17
C PRO A 75 -11.67 -3.62 6.05
N ASP A 76 -11.94 -3.61 7.35
CA ASP A 76 -11.00 -3.24 8.40
C ASP A 76 -10.48 -4.48 9.15
N THR A 77 -9.70 -4.27 10.20
CA THR A 77 -9.13 -5.35 11.02
C THR A 77 -10.19 -6.21 11.72
N GLY A 78 -11.42 -5.72 11.89
CA GLY A 78 -12.55 -6.44 12.49
C GLY A 78 -13.39 -7.21 11.47
N SER A 79 -13.15 -7.02 10.18
CA SER A 79 -14.00 -7.55 9.11
C SER A 79 -13.83 -9.06 8.84
N GLY A 80 -13.00 -9.76 9.62
CA GLY A 80 -12.87 -11.23 9.57
C GLY A 80 -12.33 -11.79 8.24
N VAL A 81 -11.74 -10.95 7.39
CA VAL A 81 -11.21 -11.35 6.09
C VAL A 81 -10.04 -12.33 6.29
N LYS A 82 -10.22 -13.57 5.86
CA LYS A 82 -9.15 -14.58 5.83
C LYS A 82 -8.46 -14.56 4.47
N ILE A 83 -7.23 -14.08 4.42
CA ILE A 83 -6.39 -14.22 3.22
C ILE A 83 -5.97 -15.68 3.10
N ARG A 84 -6.29 -16.31 1.97
CA ARG A 84 -5.85 -17.67 1.64
C ARG A 84 -4.68 -17.59 0.68
N THR A 85 -3.51 -17.95 1.15
CA THR A 85 -2.32 -18.12 0.33
C THR A 85 -2.49 -19.33 -0.60
N LEU A 86 -2.01 -19.22 -1.83
CA LEU A 86 -1.86 -20.37 -2.72
C LEU A 86 -0.63 -21.18 -2.28
N GLU A 87 -0.84 -22.42 -1.85
CA GLU A 87 0.25 -23.36 -1.61
C GLU A 87 0.63 -24.04 -2.93
N GLU A 88 1.90 -23.90 -3.34
CA GLU A 88 2.41 -24.63 -4.49
C GLU A 88 2.44 -26.12 -4.17
N ARG A 89 1.80 -26.94 -5.01
CA ARG A 89 1.92 -28.40 -4.91
C ARG A 89 3.16 -28.81 -5.69
N THR A 90 4.20 -29.30 -5.02
CA THR A 90 5.34 -29.94 -5.69
C THR A 90 4.85 -31.17 -6.46
N ALA A 91 4.82 -31.09 -7.78
CA ALA A 91 4.47 -32.22 -8.67
C ALA A 91 5.62 -33.21 -8.89
N HIS A 92 6.75 -33.05 -8.21
CA HIS A 92 7.95 -33.88 -8.38
C HIS A 92 8.45 -34.40 -7.04
N ALA A 93 7.79 -35.44 -6.54
CA ALA A 93 8.41 -36.41 -5.64
C ALA A 93 8.39 -37.77 -6.36
N ALA A 94 9.50 -38.07 -7.03
CA ALA A 94 9.88 -39.40 -7.50
C ALA A 94 11.41 -39.52 -7.32
#